data_AF-A0A8A1M111-F1
#
_entry.id   AF-A0A8A1M111-F1
#
_cell.length_a   1.000
_cell.length_b   1.000
_cell.length_c   1.000
_cell.angle_alpha   90.00
_cell.angle_beta   90.00
_cell.angle_gamma   90.00
#
_symmetry.space_group_name_H-M   'P 1'
#
loop_
_entity.id
_entity.type
_entity.pdbx_description
1 polymer ?
#
loop_
_entity_poly.entity_id
_entity_poly.type
_entity_poly.pdbx_seq_one_letter_code
_entity_poly.pdbx_strand_id
1 'polypeptide(L)'
;MRQIFVDLGYGPNLADRLKEENSDDEFLASRLLFLATYDTDLDFDKLIDNNNLGEYINNHIYRHSKRFSKARKKKLDQMDELALSETLKLMFNITNFYPHRVDAFSPSIPHILKILSRIEIPTPPLQAPVNYLINSLLNLDLEAKKSKHFGTNPLFPKFDQNCNVDKLINILDQAVAMHKPQHLESLAVPLLTLLRKIYSFAPEGPKKYMEWLLLPEDNDHDLPIGKSNTLSSRLLRLSTSPVAPSLREGISALMFELSGSDATDFVRNVGYGFAAGFLMSHDMPVPETAKEAFSTSAGGLDPNLNPITGQRWDAEPQDGGPEMTEEEKEREAERLFILFERLKATGVVDVENPVSAALQTGRFEELG
;
A
#
# COMPACT_ATOMS: atom_id res chain seq x y z
N MET A 1 1.10 -7.61 -37.34
CA MET A 1 1.23 -9.04 -37.02
C MET A 1 0.18 -9.54 -36.04
N ARG A 2 -0.11 -8.85 -34.92
CA ARG A 2 -1.18 -9.27 -34.00
C ARG A 2 -2.58 -9.24 -34.63
N GLN A 3 -2.91 -8.17 -35.37
CA GLN A 3 -4.18 -8.09 -36.10
C GLN A 3 -4.32 -9.22 -37.15
N ILE A 4 -3.25 -9.49 -37.92
CA ILE A 4 -3.22 -10.61 -38.88
C ILE A 4 -3.57 -11.95 -38.21
N PHE A 5 -3.12 -12.18 -36.97
CA PHE A 5 -3.46 -13.39 -36.23
C PHE A 5 -4.96 -13.48 -35.92
N VAL A 6 -5.60 -12.36 -35.59
CA VAL A 6 -7.03 -12.27 -35.34
C VAL A 6 -7.82 -12.42 -36.65
N ASP A 7 -7.37 -11.76 -37.72
CA ASP A 7 -7.97 -11.82 -39.06
C ASP A 7 -7.99 -13.23 -39.64
N LEU A 8 -7.00 -14.05 -39.29
CA LEU A 8 -6.92 -15.47 -39.68
C LEU A 8 -7.87 -16.37 -38.86
N GLY A 9 -8.64 -15.82 -37.92
CA GLY A 9 -9.66 -16.55 -37.17
C GLY A 9 -9.12 -17.49 -36.10
N TYR A 10 -7.88 -17.30 -35.64
CA TYR A 10 -7.25 -18.20 -34.66
C TYR A 10 -7.69 -17.95 -33.20
N GLY A 11 -8.40 -16.86 -32.91
CA GLY A 11 -8.87 -16.53 -31.56
C GLY A 11 -9.69 -17.65 -30.90
N PRO A 12 -10.81 -18.09 -31.51
CA PRO A 12 -11.63 -19.20 -30.99
C PRO A 12 -10.82 -20.51 -30.81
N ASN A 13 -9.95 -20.84 -31.76
CA ASN A 13 -9.12 -22.04 -31.68
C ASN A 13 -8.15 -22.00 -30.49
N LEU A 14 -7.65 -20.82 -30.10
CA LEU A 14 -6.83 -20.68 -28.89
C LEU A 14 -7.65 -20.81 -27.62
N ALA A 15 -8.85 -20.24 -27.57
CA ALA A 15 -9.75 -20.42 -26.44
C ALA A 15 -10.07 -21.90 -26.24
N ASP A 16 -10.30 -22.65 -27.32
CA ASP A 16 -10.55 -24.09 -27.27
C ASP A 16 -9.33 -24.90 -26.81
N ARG A 17 -8.09 -24.44 -27.09
CA ARG A 17 -6.87 -25.08 -26.57
C ARG A 17 -6.75 -24.98 -25.04
N LEU A 18 -7.32 -23.95 -24.41
CA LEU A 18 -7.38 -23.84 -22.95
C LEU A 18 -8.34 -24.85 -22.31
N LYS A 19 -9.04 -25.66 -23.10
CA LYS A 19 -9.79 -26.79 -22.57
C LYS A 19 -8.88 -27.88 -21.99
N GLU A 20 -7.67 -28.02 -22.52
CA GLU A 20 -6.75 -29.09 -22.13
C GLU A 20 -6.03 -28.73 -20.82
N GLU A 21 -5.95 -29.67 -19.87
CA GLU A 21 -5.29 -29.46 -18.57
C GLU A 21 -3.74 -29.55 -18.64
N ASN A 22 -3.13 -29.02 -19.70
CA ASN A 22 -1.68 -29.01 -19.94
C ASN A 22 -1.09 -27.61 -19.68
N SER A 23 0.04 -27.55 -18.95
CA SER A 23 0.71 -26.28 -18.65
C SER A 23 1.42 -25.67 -19.89
N ASP A 24 1.86 -26.47 -20.86
CA ASP A 24 2.47 -25.99 -22.10
C ASP A 24 1.46 -25.28 -23.01
N ASP A 25 0.32 -25.93 -23.24
CA ASP A 25 -0.77 -25.34 -24.03
C ASP A 25 -1.41 -24.15 -23.30
N GLU A 26 -1.58 -24.24 -21.97
CA GLU A 26 -2.02 -23.11 -21.15
C GLU A 26 -1.11 -21.89 -21.34
N PHE A 27 0.20 -22.08 -21.20
CA PHE A 27 1.16 -20.98 -21.34
C PHE A 27 1.07 -20.34 -22.73
N LEU A 28 1.12 -21.14 -23.80
CA LEU A 28 1.13 -20.60 -25.17
C LEU A 28 -0.21 -19.94 -25.52
N ALA A 29 -1.34 -20.58 -25.21
CA ALA A 29 -2.66 -20.05 -25.51
C ALA A 29 -2.95 -18.79 -24.70
N SER A 30 -2.70 -18.80 -23.39
CA SER A 30 -2.87 -17.61 -22.53
C SER A 30 -1.95 -16.48 -22.97
N ARG A 31 -0.70 -16.76 -23.36
CA ARG A 31 0.24 -15.74 -23.86
C ARG A 31 -0.25 -15.08 -25.13
N LEU A 32 -0.70 -15.87 -26.11
CA LEU A 32 -1.16 -15.36 -27.40
C LEU A 32 -2.46 -14.57 -27.25
N LEU A 33 -3.41 -15.07 -26.45
CA LEU A 33 -4.64 -14.34 -26.11
C LEU A 33 -4.34 -13.05 -25.35
N PHE A 34 -3.40 -13.08 -24.39
CA PHE A 34 -2.97 -11.87 -23.68
C PHE A 34 -2.38 -10.84 -24.63
N LEU A 35 -1.52 -11.25 -25.57
CA LEU A 35 -0.98 -10.34 -26.58
C LEU A 35 -2.07 -9.79 -27.51
N ALA A 36 -3.11 -10.58 -27.80
CA ALA A 36 -4.27 -10.13 -28.57
C ALA A 36 -5.15 -9.12 -27.82
N THR A 37 -5.04 -8.99 -26.49
CA THR A 37 -5.74 -7.90 -25.77
C THR A 37 -5.21 -6.50 -26.10
N TYR A 38 -4.06 -6.38 -26.77
CA TYR A 38 -3.44 -5.11 -27.14
C TYR A 38 -3.46 -4.87 -28.64
N ASP A 39 -4.04 -3.74 -29.05
CA ASP A 39 -4.06 -3.26 -30.44
C ASP A 39 -4.63 -4.29 -31.44
N THR A 40 -5.68 -5.01 -31.04
CA THR A 40 -6.45 -5.87 -31.94
C THR A 40 -7.97 -5.68 -31.76
N ASP A 41 -8.74 -6.15 -32.73
CA ASP A 41 -10.22 -6.17 -32.69
C ASP A 41 -10.81 -7.50 -32.19
N LEU A 42 -10.01 -8.33 -31.52
CA LEU A 42 -10.49 -9.62 -30.99
C LEU A 42 -11.58 -9.39 -29.93
N ASP A 43 -12.76 -9.93 -30.21
CA ASP A 43 -13.95 -9.81 -29.39
C ASP A 43 -13.94 -10.85 -28.25
N PHE A 44 -13.51 -10.42 -27.06
CA PHE A 44 -13.46 -11.30 -25.88
C PHE A 44 -14.86 -11.60 -25.31
N ASP A 45 -15.88 -10.79 -25.60
CA ASP A 45 -17.25 -11.11 -25.22
C ASP A 45 -17.70 -12.39 -25.95
N LYS A 46 -17.44 -12.50 -27.25
CA LYS A 46 -17.70 -13.73 -28.01
C LYS A 46 -16.90 -14.92 -27.53
N LEU A 47 -15.63 -14.74 -27.14
CA LEU A 47 -14.83 -15.85 -26.64
C LEU A 47 -15.33 -16.36 -25.29
N ILE A 48 -15.81 -15.47 -24.42
CA ILE A 48 -16.42 -15.86 -23.14
C ILE A 48 -17.75 -16.56 -23.39
N ASP A 49 -18.61 -16.01 -24.25
CA ASP A 49 -19.98 -16.50 -24.46
C ASP A 49 -20.03 -17.78 -25.32
N ASN A 50 -19.18 -17.91 -26.35
CA ASN A 50 -19.23 -19.01 -27.32
C ASN A 50 -18.14 -20.07 -27.14
N ASN A 51 -16.99 -19.70 -26.57
CA ASN A 51 -15.83 -20.60 -26.42
C ASN A 51 -15.53 -20.93 -24.96
N ASN A 52 -16.40 -20.57 -24.01
CA ASN A 52 -16.23 -20.83 -22.56
C ASN A 52 -14.89 -20.35 -21.99
N LEU A 53 -14.30 -19.29 -22.55
CA LEU A 53 -12.97 -18.80 -22.17
C LEU A 53 -12.88 -18.52 -20.66
N GLY A 54 -13.93 -17.92 -20.08
CA GLY A 54 -13.98 -17.65 -18.64
C GLY A 54 -13.92 -18.93 -17.79
N GLU A 55 -14.63 -19.98 -18.20
CA GLU A 55 -14.62 -21.27 -17.51
C GLU A 55 -13.23 -21.92 -17.56
N TYR A 56 -12.60 -21.92 -18.74
CA TYR A 56 -11.26 -22.49 -18.90
C TYR A 56 -10.20 -21.76 -18.06
N ILE A 57 -10.22 -20.43 -18.04
CA ILE A 57 -9.34 -19.63 -17.17
C ILE A 57 -9.56 -19.98 -15.69
N ASN A 58 -10.82 -20.07 -15.24
CA ASN A 58 -11.13 -20.48 -13.87
C ASN A 58 -10.63 -21.89 -13.55
N ASN A 59 -10.78 -22.84 -14.49
CA ASN A 59 -10.33 -24.22 -14.33
C ASN A 59 -8.81 -24.32 -14.23
N HIS A 60 -8.06 -23.54 -15.02
CA HIS A 60 -6.59 -23.48 -14.91
C HIS A 60 -6.14 -22.94 -13.56
N ILE A 61 -6.72 -21.83 -13.09
CA ILE A 61 -6.40 -21.25 -11.77
C ILE A 61 -6.77 -22.26 -10.65
N TYR A 62 -7.91 -22.93 -10.76
CA TYR A 62 -8.30 -24.00 -9.84
C TYR A 62 -7.28 -25.15 -9.84
N ARG A 63 -6.86 -25.64 -11.02
CA ARG A 63 -5.84 -26.68 -11.19
C ARG A 63 -4.52 -26.31 -10.53
N HIS A 64 -4.02 -25.09 -10.76
CA HIS A 64 -2.82 -24.57 -10.07
C HIS A 64 -3.01 -24.54 -8.55
N SER A 65 -4.19 -24.13 -8.07
CA SER A 65 -4.49 -24.09 -6.63
C SER A 65 -4.49 -25.48 -5.97
N LYS A 66 -4.73 -26.57 -6.72
CA LYS A 66 -4.66 -27.95 -6.19
C LYS A 66 -3.22 -28.35 -5.85
N ARG A 67 -2.21 -27.75 -6.50
CA ARG A 67 -0.79 -28.03 -6.24
C ARG A 67 -0.33 -27.55 -4.86
N PHE A 68 -1.08 -26.64 -4.23
CA PHE A 68 -0.82 -26.11 -2.89
C PHE A 68 -1.63 -26.89 -1.84
N SER A 69 -1.00 -27.89 -1.21
CA SER A 69 -1.58 -28.65 -0.10
C SER A 69 -1.43 -27.93 1.24
N LYS A 70 -2.08 -28.41 2.31
CA LYS A 70 -2.09 -27.76 3.64
C LYS A 70 -0.72 -27.80 4.36
N ALA A 71 0.23 -28.63 3.91
CA ALA A 71 1.35 -29.06 4.76
C ALA A 71 2.67 -28.28 4.57
N ARG A 72 2.87 -27.52 3.48
CA ARG A 72 4.14 -26.79 3.28
C ARG A 72 4.02 -25.62 2.30
N LYS A 73 4.77 -24.54 2.55
CA LYS A 73 5.08 -23.52 1.54
C LYS A 73 5.75 -24.21 0.34
N LYS A 74 5.26 -23.94 -0.86
CA LYS A 74 5.67 -24.66 -2.06
C LYS A 74 6.13 -23.68 -3.15
N LYS A 75 7.24 -24.04 -3.80
CA LYS A 75 7.66 -23.44 -5.07
C LYS A 75 6.94 -24.15 -6.22
N LEU A 76 6.39 -23.39 -7.16
CA LEU A 76 5.79 -23.95 -8.38
C LEU A 76 6.89 -24.53 -9.28
N ASP A 77 6.54 -25.51 -10.10
CA ASP A 77 7.39 -25.89 -11.21
C ASP A 77 7.51 -24.72 -12.19
N GLN A 78 8.64 -24.61 -12.90
CA GLN A 78 8.91 -23.48 -13.78
C GLN A 78 7.81 -23.31 -14.84
N MET A 79 7.34 -24.41 -15.45
CA MET A 79 6.35 -24.30 -16.52
C MET A 79 4.97 -23.93 -15.98
N ASP A 80 4.61 -24.43 -14.80
CA ASP A 80 3.37 -24.02 -14.14
C ASP A 80 3.39 -22.55 -13.72
N GLU A 81 4.54 -22.07 -13.25
CA GLU A 81 4.70 -20.66 -12.86
C GLU A 81 4.51 -19.74 -14.07
N LEU A 82 5.10 -20.10 -15.22
CA LEU A 82 4.93 -19.37 -16.47
C LEU A 82 3.48 -19.42 -16.95
N ALA A 83 2.86 -20.61 -16.98
CA ALA A 83 1.48 -20.80 -17.39
C ALA A 83 0.51 -19.99 -16.52
N LEU A 84 0.59 -20.13 -15.20
CA LEU A 84 -0.21 -19.38 -14.23
C LEU A 84 -0.03 -17.87 -14.43
N SER A 85 1.21 -17.42 -14.63
CA SER A 85 1.51 -16.00 -14.84
C SER A 85 0.82 -15.44 -16.08
N GLU A 86 0.83 -16.15 -17.22
CA GLU A 86 0.15 -15.71 -18.43
C GLU A 86 -1.38 -15.76 -18.30
N THR A 87 -1.91 -16.79 -17.63
CA THR A 87 -3.35 -16.90 -17.34
C THR A 87 -3.84 -15.74 -16.45
N LEU A 88 -3.08 -15.36 -15.41
CA LEU A 88 -3.41 -14.23 -14.54
C LEU A 88 -3.32 -12.88 -15.26
N LYS A 89 -2.32 -12.69 -16.14
CA LYS A 89 -2.21 -11.49 -16.98
C LYS A 89 -3.37 -11.36 -17.95
N LEU A 90 -3.73 -12.47 -18.62
CA LEU A 90 -4.87 -12.51 -19.54
C LEU A 90 -6.16 -12.12 -18.80
N MET A 91 -6.43 -12.75 -17.66
CA MET A 91 -7.59 -12.44 -16.84
C MET A 91 -7.60 -10.98 -16.36
N PHE A 92 -6.45 -10.45 -15.92
CA PHE A 92 -6.33 -9.04 -15.52
C PHE A 92 -6.68 -8.10 -16.69
N ASN A 93 -6.14 -8.36 -17.88
CA ASN A 93 -6.43 -7.51 -19.05
C ASN A 93 -7.88 -7.60 -19.49
N ILE A 94 -8.46 -8.81 -19.55
CA ILE A 94 -9.88 -8.98 -19.90
C ILE A 94 -10.75 -8.24 -18.90
N THR A 95 -10.51 -8.41 -17.60
CA THR A 95 -11.31 -7.72 -16.56
C THR A 95 -11.10 -6.21 -16.54
N ASN A 96 -9.96 -5.72 -17.00
CA ASN A 96 -9.69 -4.28 -17.15
C ASN A 96 -10.43 -3.68 -18.37
N PHE A 97 -10.38 -4.35 -19.53
CA PHE A 97 -11.00 -3.85 -20.77
C PHE A 97 -12.50 -4.18 -20.90
N TYR A 98 -12.97 -5.21 -20.20
CA TYR A 98 -14.36 -5.67 -20.18
C TYR A 98 -14.91 -5.72 -18.74
N PRO A 99 -15.10 -4.58 -18.04
CA PRO A 99 -15.53 -4.56 -16.64
C PRO A 99 -16.91 -5.19 -16.38
N HIS A 100 -17.76 -5.32 -17.41
CA HIS A 100 -19.05 -6.01 -17.36
C HIS A 100 -18.92 -7.54 -17.30
N ARG A 101 -17.74 -8.10 -17.61
CA ARG A 101 -17.47 -9.55 -17.58
C ARG A 101 -16.72 -10.02 -16.35
N VAL A 102 -16.45 -9.14 -15.39
CA VAL A 102 -15.72 -9.48 -14.14
C VAL A 102 -16.34 -10.68 -13.42
N ASP A 103 -17.67 -10.80 -13.42
CA ASP A 103 -18.37 -11.89 -12.74
C ASP A 103 -18.03 -13.28 -13.30
N ALA A 104 -17.66 -13.38 -14.58
CA ALA A 104 -17.22 -14.64 -15.19
C ALA A 104 -15.95 -15.20 -14.54
N PHE A 105 -15.14 -14.36 -13.88
CA PHE A 105 -13.86 -14.72 -13.26
C PHE A 105 -13.93 -14.78 -11.74
N SER A 106 -15.05 -14.38 -11.13
CA SER A 106 -15.25 -14.47 -9.68
C SER A 106 -14.93 -15.86 -9.09
N PRO A 107 -15.26 -17.01 -9.73
CA PRO A 107 -14.89 -18.33 -9.22
C PRO A 107 -13.38 -18.52 -8.95
N SER A 108 -12.50 -17.75 -9.60
CA SER A 108 -11.06 -17.81 -9.37
C SER A 108 -10.59 -17.20 -8.04
N ILE A 109 -11.36 -16.28 -7.44
CA ILE A 109 -10.98 -15.56 -6.20
C ILE A 109 -10.49 -16.50 -5.08
N PRO A 110 -11.26 -17.52 -4.62
CA PRO A 110 -10.80 -18.42 -3.56
C PRO A 110 -9.54 -19.21 -3.95
N HIS A 111 -9.36 -19.52 -5.23
CA HIS A 111 -8.20 -20.25 -5.73
C HIS A 111 -6.95 -19.39 -5.75
N ILE A 112 -7.05 -18.12 -6.16
CA ILE A 112 -5.98 -17.12 -6.11
C ILE A 112 -5.55 -16.89 -4.65
N LEU A 113 -6.49 -16.68 -3.74
CA LEU A 113 -6.21 -16.49 -2.30
C LEU A 113 -5.56 -17.73 -1.67
N LYS A 114 -5.98 -18.94 -2.07
CA LYS A 114 -5.35 -20.19 -1.64
C LYS A 114 -3.90 -20.31 -2.13
N ILE A 115 -3.61 -19.87 -3.36
CA ILE A 115 -2.24 -19.85 -3.89
C ILE A 115 -1.41 -18.82 -3.12
N LEU A 116 -1.90 -17.58 -3.00
CA LEU A 116 -1.22 -16.49 -2.29
C LEU A 116 -0.89 -16.85 -0.84
N SER A 117 -1.83 -17.39 -0.08
CA SER A 117 -1.61 -17.78 1.33
C SER A 117 -0.51 -18.84 1.51
N ARG A 118 -0.27 -19.68 0.50
CA ARG A 118 0.61 -20.87 0.61
C ARG A 118 1.90 -20.76 -0.19
N ILE A 119 2.00 -19.82 -1.12
CA ILE A 119 3.21 -19.63 -1.90
C ILE A 119 4.34 -19.09 -1.03
N GLU A 120 5.53 -19.61 -1.28
CA GLU A 120 6.75 -18.99 -0.76
C GLU A 120 6.92 -17.61 -1.39
N ILE A 121 7.22 -16.60 -0.59
CA ILE A 121 7.40 -15.24 -1.11
C ILE A 121 8.73 -15.24 -1.88
N PRO A 122 8.73 -14.88 -3.17
CA PRO A 122 9.96 -14.89 -3.96
C PRO A 122 10.97 -13.88 -3.38
N THR A 123 12.24 -14.14 -3.65
CA THR A 123 13.34 -13.22 -3.34
C THR A 123 13.95 -12.78 -4.67
N PRO A 124 13.77 -11.51 -5.09
CA PRO A 124 13.14 -10.43 -4.33
C PRO A 124 11.59 -10.53 -4.28
N PRO A 125 10.92 -9.92 -3.27
CA PRO A 125 9.46 -9.91 -3.14
C PRO A 125 8.77 -9.20 -4.31
N LEU A 126 7.46 -9.40 -4.45
CA LEU A 126 6.65 -8.83 -5.54
C LEU A 126 7.14 -9.22 -6.96
N GLN A 127 7.72 -10.41 -7.09
CA GLN A 127 8.06 -11.00 -8.38
C GLN A 127 6.97 -12.00 -8.81
N ALA A 128 7.11 -12.52 -10.02
CA ALA A 128 6.25 -13.58 -10.53
C ALA A 128 6.31 -14.82 -9.60
N PRO A 129 5.18 -15.54 -9.41
CA PRO A 129 3.83 -15.22 -9.88
C PRO A 129 3.04 -14.33 -8.89
N VAL A 130 3.65 -13.92 -7.76
CA VAL A 130 2.99 -13.18 -6.67
C VAL A 130 2.43 -11.83 -7.12
N ASN A 131 3.19 -11.07 -7.91
CA ASN A 131 2.72 -9.79 -8.45
C ASN A 131 1.47 -9.95 -9.33
N TYR A 132 1.43 -10.98 -10.19
CA TYR A 132 0.28 -11.22 -11.06
C TYR A 132 -0.93 -11.71 -10.28
N LEU A 133 -0.74 -12.49 -9.22
CA LEU A 133 -1.82 -12.88 -8.30
C LEU A 133 -2.42 -11.64 -7.63
N ILE A 134 -1.59 -10.72 -7.12
CA ILE A 134 -2.05 -9.46 -6.51
C ILE A 134 -2.79 -8.60 -7.53
N ASN A 135 -2.19 -8.36 -8.70
CA ASN A 135 -2.79 -7.53 -9.75
C ASN A 135 -4.15 -8.08 -10.18
N SER A 136 -4.25 -9.39 -10.34
CA SER A 136 -5.49 -10.03 -10.77
C SER A 136 -6.66 -9.81 -9.81
N LEU A 137 -6.40 -9.72 -8.50
CA LEU A 137 -7.45 -9.46 -7.49
C LEU A 137 -7.99 -8.03 -7.53
N LEU A 138 -7.24 -7.06 -8.08
CA LEU A 138 -7.65 -5.66 -8.12
C LEU A 138 -8.94 -5.44 -8.92
N ASN A 139 -9.08 -6.16 -10.04
CA ASN A 139 -10.23 -6.00 -10.94
C ASN A 139 -11.43 -6.87 -10.54
N LEU A 140 -11.24 -7.85 -9.65
CA LEU A 140 -12.29 -8.79 -9.24
C LEU A 140 -13.22 -8.20 -8.17
N ASP A 141 -14.45 -8.71 -8.10
CA ASP A 141 -15.45 -8.33 -7.10
C ASP A 141 -15.21 -9.05 -5.76
N LEU A 142 -14.25 -8.53 -4.99
CA LEU A 142 -13.86 -9.09 -3.68
C LEU A 142 -14.93 -8.90 -2.59
N GLU A 143 -15.84 -7.94 -2.76
CA GLU A 143 -16.91 -7.66 -1.81
C GLU A 143 -18.13 -8.56 -2.03
N ALA A 144 -18.17 -9.29 -3.15
CA ALA A 144 -19.32 -10.07 -3.60
C ALA A 144 -20.59 -9.21 -3.80
N LYS A 145 -20.41 -7.95 -4.25
CA LYS A 145 -21.51 -7.01 -4.53
C LYS A 145 -22.35 -7.43 -5.74
N LYS A 146 -21.68 -7.89 -6.79
CA LYS A 146 -22.29 -8.25 -8.08
C LYS A 146 -22.65 -9.72 -8.14
N SER A 147 -21.87 -10.56 -7.47
CA SER A 147 -22.01 -12.01 -7.58
C SER A 147 -22.09 -12.71 -6.23
N LYS A 148 -23.18 -13.46 -6.00
CA LYS A 148 -23.36 -14.32 -4.82
C LYS A 148 -22.75 -15.71 -5.02
N HIS A 149 -21.62 -15.81 -5.72
CA HIS A 149 -20.97 -17.11 -5.99
C HIS A 149 -20.56 -17.84 -4.70
N PHE A 150 -20.40 -17.10 -3.61
CA PHE A 150 -19.89 -17.63 -2.35
C PHE A 150 -20.89 -17.42 -1.22
N GLY A 151 -21.15 -18.48 -0.43
CA GLY A 151 -21.96 -18.36 0.79
C GLY A 151 -21.27 -17.58 1.90
N THR A 152 -19.94 -17.44 1.84
CA THR A 152 -19.11 -16.65 2.75
C THR A 152 -18.01 -15.96 1.94
N ASN A 153 -17.68 -14.70 2.24
CA ASN A 153 -16.63 -13.99 1.53
C ASN A 153 -15.29 -14.76 1.64
N PRO A 154 -14.69 -15.23 0.53
CA PRO A 154 -13.47 -16.03 0.56
C PRO A 154 -12.25 -15.25 1.10
N LEU A 155 -12.31 -13.92 1.10
CA LEU A 155 -11.27 -13.05 1.62
C LEU A 155 -11.18 -13.09 3.16
N PHE A 156 -12.31 -13.30 3.83
CA PHE A 156 -12.41 -13.37 5.29
C PHE A 156 -12.98 -14.74 5.72
N PRO A 157 -12.19 -15.82 5.57
CA PRO A 157 -12.71 -17.16 5.82
C PRO A 157 -12.98 -17.38 7.31
N LYS A 158 -13.98 -18.21 7.63
CA LYS A 158 -14.45 -18.43 9.01
C LYS A 158 -13.42 -19.01 9.97
N PHE A 159 -12.41 -19.73 9.46
CA PHE A 159 -11.38 -20.36 10.30
C PHE A 159 -10.33 -19.34 10.79
N ASP A 160 -10.07 -18.31 10.00
CA ASP A 160 -9.13 -17.23 10.29
C ASP A 160 -9.44 -16.06 9.35
N GLN A 161 -10.08 -15.02 9.88
CA GLN A 161 -10.47 -13.87 9.07
C GLN A 161 -9.28 -13.02 8.63
N ASN A 162 -8.13 -13.15 9.30
CA ASN A 162 -6.96 -12.29 9.08
C ASN A 162 -5.94 -12.92 8.12
N CYS A 163 -6.00 -14.23 7.85
CA CYS A 163 -4.94 -14.96 7.15
C CYS A 163 -4.52 -14.37 5.79
N ASN A 164 -5.49 -13.89 5.00
CA ASN A 164 -5.20 -13.34 3.67
C ASN A 164 -4.57 -11.94 3.77
N VAL A 165 -5.07 -11.13 4.69
CA VAL A 165 -4.58 -9.78 4.96
C VAL A 165 -3.16 -9.84 5.55
N ASP A 166 -2.95 -10.71 6.55
CA ASP A 166 -1.63 -10.98 7.13
C ASP A 166 -0.61 -11.33 6.05
N LYS A 167 -0.97 -12.24 5.13
CA LYS A 167 -0.08 -12.62 4.04
C LYS A 167 0.26 -11.45 3.13
N LEU A 168 -0.71 -10.60 2.77
CA LEU A 168 -0.50 -9.43 1.91
C LEU A 168 0.41 -8.40 2.62
N ILE A 169 0.19 -8.16 3.91
CA ILE A 169 1.02 -7.26 4.71
C ILE A 169 2.45 -7.81 4.86
N ASN A 170 2.62 -9.12 5.06
CA ASN A 170 3.94 -9.76 5.10
C ASN A 170 4.69 -9.64 3.76
N ILE A 171 3.98 -9.74 2.62
CA ILE A 171 4.57 -9.46 1.30
C ILE A 171 5.02 -8.00 1.20
N LEU A 172 4.18 -7.06 1.65
CA LEU A 172 4.52 -5.63 1.68
C LEU A 172 5.75 -5.38 2.56
N ASP A 173 5.81 -6.01 3.73
CA ASP A 173 6.89 -5.86 4.68
C ASP A 173 8.24 -6.27 4.10
N GLN A 174 8.30 -7.48 3.53
CA GLN A 174 9.51 -7.96 2.87
C GLN A 174 9.88 -7.11 1.66
N ALA A 175 8.89 -6.63 0.89
CA ALA A 175 9.16 -5.79 -0.27
C ALA A 175 9.79 -4.45 0.14
N VAL A 176 9.21 -3.79 1.14
CA VAL A 176 9.68 -2.52 1.67
C VAL A 176 11.05 -2.63 2.33
N ALA A 177 11.38 -3.78 2.93
CA ALA A 177 12.69 -4.03 3.50
C ALA A 177 13.79 -4.30 2.45
N MET A 178 13.44 -4.90 1.29
CA MET A 178 14.42 -5.39 0.33
C MET A 178 14.63 -4.47 -0.88
N HIS A 179 13.58 -3.82 -1.36
CA HIS A 179 13.63 -3.02 -2.58
C HIS A 179 14.00 -1.57 -2.30
N LYS A 180 14.67 -0.94 -3.28
CA LYS A 180 14.88 0.51 -3.27
C LYS A 180 13.58 1.24 -3.60
N PRO A 181 13.37 2.49 -3.12
CA PRO A 181 12.14 3.24 -3.35
C PRO A 181 11.74 3.36 -4.83
N GLN A 182 12.70 3.54 -5.74
CA GLN A 182 12.43 3.67 -7.18
C GLN A 182 11.84 2.40 -7.80
N HIS A 183 12.21 1.23 -7.27
CA HIS A 183 11.69 -0.05 -7.77
C HIS A 183 10.35 -0.40 -7.11
N LEU A 184 10.15 0.03 -5.86
CA LEU A 184 8.87 -0.14 -5.16
C LEU A 184 7.75 0.69 -5.80
N GLU A 185 8.05 1.84 -6.39
CA GLU A 185 7.03 2.67 -7.02
C GLU A 185 6.23 1.92 -8.11
N SER A 186 6.88 1.09 -8.92
CA SER A 186 6.19 0.31 -9.95
C SER A 186 5.58 -0.99 -9.42
N LEU A 187 6.15 -1.58 -8.35
CA LEU A 187 5.77 -2.91 -7.87
C LEU A 187 4.74 -2.91 -6.73
N ALA A 188 4.82 -1.95 -5.80
CA ALA A 188 4.05 -1.97 -4.55
C ALA A 188 2.68 -1.28 -4.66
N VAL A 189 2.50 -0.37 -5.63
CA VAL A 189 1.23 0.36 -5.82
C VAL A 189 0.03 -0.58 -5.98
N PRO A 190 0.09 -1.67 -6.77
CA PRO A 190 -1.00 -2.64 -6.83
C PRO A 190 -1.34 -3.27 -5.47
N LEU A 191 -0.33 -3.61 -4.67
CA LEU A 191 -0.52 -4.21 -3.35
C LEU A 191 -1.15 -3.21 -2.37
N LEU A 192 -0.67 -1.96 -2.34
CA LEU A 192 -1.24 -0.90 -1.52
C LEU A 192 -2.70 -0.63 -1.89
N THR A 193 -2.99 -0.56 -3.20
CA THR A 193 -4.36 -0.37 -3.71
C THR A 193 -5.27 -1.54 -3.33
N LEU A 194 -4.75 -2.77 -3.37
CA LEU A 194 -5.50 -3.94 -2.94
C LEU A 194 -5.81 -3.88 -1.44
N LEU A 195 -4.83 -3.56 -0.59
CA LEU A 195 -5.01 -3.43 0.86
C LEU A 195 -6.06 -2.36 1.21
N ARG A 196 -6.00 -1.19 0.55
CA ARG A 196 -7.01 -0.12 0.67
C ARG A 196 -8.41 -0.59 0.31
N LYS A 197 -8.53 -1.22 -0.87
CA LYS A 197 -9.80 -1.79 -1.35
C LYS A 197 -10.35 -2.80 -0.33
N ILE A 198 -9.52 -3.71 0.18
CA ILE A 198 -9.89 -4.70 1.19
C ILE A 198 -10.37 -4.02 2.48
N TYR A 199 -9.63 -3.04 2.98
CA TYR A 199 -9.96 -2.33 4.21
C TYR A 199 -11.34 -1.66 4.14
N SER A 200 -11.71 -1.09 2.99
CA SER A 200 -12.99 -0.38 2.82
C SER A 200 -14.24 -1.22 3.15
N PHE A 201 -14.21 -2.53 2.89
CA PHE A 201 -15.34 -3.46 3.15
C PHE A 201 -15.02 -4.56 4.18
N ALA A 202 -13.84 -4.50 4.81
CA ALA A 202 -13.44 -5.47 5.82
C ALA A 202 -14.35 -5.43 7.07
N PRO A 203 -14.64 -6.58 7.69
CA PRO A 203 -15.26 -6.61 9.02
C PRO A 203 -14.37 -5.96 10.09
N GLU A 204 -14.97 -5.61 11.23
CA GLU A 204 -14.29 -4.91 12.33
C GLU A 204 -13.02 -5.62 12.83
N GLY A 205 -13.04 -6.95 12.90
CA GLY A 205 -11.88 -7.75 13.34
C GLY A 205 -10.65 -7.55 12.44
N PRO A 206 -10.75 -7.88 11.14
CA PRO A 206 -9.67 -7.61 10.18
C PRO A 206 -9.28 -6.13 10.07
N LYS A 207 -10.22 -5.18 10.19
CA LYS A 207 -9.90 -3.74 10.19
C LYS A 207 -8.93 -3.36 11.31
N LYS A 208 -9.29 -3.70 12.56
CA LYS A 208 -8.43 -3.46 13.73
C LYS A 208 -7.09 -4.17 13.63
N TYR A 209 -7.08 -5.36 13.03
CA TYR A 209 -5.84 -6.09 12.79
C TYR A 209 -4.93 -5.38 11.78
N MET A 210 -5.49 -4.80 10.72
CA MET A 210 -4.73 -3.97 9.76
C MET A 210 -4.20 -2.70 10.39
N GLU A 211 -5.05 -1.99 11.15
CA GLU A 211 -4.67 -0.79 11.90
C GLU A 211 -3.49 -1.09 12.83
N TRP A 212 -3.59 -2.17 13.61
CA TRP A 212 -2.55 -2.62 14.53
C TRP A 212 -1.21 -2.93 13.84
N LEU A 213 -1.21 -3.53 12.65
CA LEU A 213 0.02 -3.88 11.94
C LEU A 213 0.66 -2.72 11.16
N LEU A 214 -0.14 -1.78 10.68
CA LEU A 214 0.27 -0.78 9.70
C LEU A 214 0.42 0.64 10.28
N LEU A 215 -0.32 0.96 11.34
CA LEU A 215 -0.16 2.23 12.05
C LEU A 215 0.95 2.10 13.11
N PRO A 216 1.66 3.19 13.44
CA PRO A 216 2.56 3.21 14.59
C PRO A 216 1.79 2.87 15.87
N GLU A 217 2.34 1.96 16.70
CA GLU A 217 1.79 1.68 18.03
C GLU A 217 2.28 2.69 19.06
N ASP A 218 1.48 2.89 20.12
CA ASP A 218 1.85 3.69 21.30
C ASP A 218 3.15 3.20 21.98
N ASN A 219 3.54 1.94 21.77
CA ASN A 219 4.78 1.38 22.33
C ASN A 219 6.03 1.63 21.47
N ASP A 220 5.89 2.13 20.24
CA ASP A 220 7.03 2.42 19.33
C ASP A 220 7.53 3.88 19.50
N HIS A 221 7.14 4.54 20.59
CA HIS A 221 7.52 5.92 20.94
C HIS A 221 8.83 6.02 21.73
N ASP A 222 9.59 4.93 21.88
CA ASP A 222 10.95 4.98 22.43
C ASP A 222 11.92 5.68 21.46
N LEU A 223 11.60 5.67 20.16
CA LEU A 223 12.31 6.40 19.11
C LEU A 223 11.34 7.38 18.43
N PRO A 224 11.86 8.43 17.76
CA PRO A 224 11.02 9.29 16.94
C PRO A 224 10.27 8.48 15.88
N ILE A 225 9.01 8.85 15.64
CA ILE A 225 8.14 8.20 14.65
C ILE A 225 8.87 8.15 13.30
N GLY A 226 8.85 6.98 12.64
CA GLY A 226 9.52 6.77 11.36
C GLY A 226 11.00 6.42 11.47
N LYS A 227 11.62 6.37 12.66
CA LYS A 227 13.02 5.94 12.83
C LYS A 227 13.20 4.49 13.26
N SER A 228 12.15 3.82 13.74
CA SER A 228 12.24 2.41 14.11
C SER A 228 12.34 1.50 12.86
N ASN A 229 12.63 0.21 13.10
CA ASN A 229 12.69 -0.82 12.05
C ASN A 229 11.38 -1.60 11.93
N THR A 230 10.26 -1.02 12.36
CA THR A 230 8.92 -1.57 12.16
C THR A 230 8.44 -1.30 10.72
N LEU A 231 7.40 -2.02 10.28
CA LEU A 231 6.78 -1.81 8.97
C LEU A 231 6.21 -0.40 8.86
N SER A 232 5.45 0.04 9.86
CA SER A 232 4.87 1.38 9.93
C SER A 232 5.95 2.46 9.76
N SER A 233 7.05 2.38 10.51
CA SER A 233 8.17 3.32 10.36
C SER A 233 8.84 3.29 8.98
N ARG A 234 9.02 2.11 8.37
CA ARG A 234 9.54 2.03 6.99
C ARG A 234 8.58 2.68 5.99
N LEU A 235 7.28 2.45 6.13
CA LEU A 235 6.26 3.06 5.28
C LEU A 235 6.23 4.58 5.44
N LEU A 236 6.35 5.11 6.65
CA LEU A 236 6.44 6.55 6.91
C LEU A 236 7.66 7.20 6.25
N ARG A 237 8.84 6.57 6.29
CA ARG A 237 10.00 7.09 5.55
C ARG A 237 9.78 7.07 4.03
N LEU A 238 9.06 6.08 3.53
CA LEU A 238 8.71 6.01 2.12
C LEU A 238 7.66 7.05 1.72
N SER A 239 6.75 7.44 2.62
CA SER A 239 5.77 8.51 2.38
C SER A 239 6.42 9.89 2.28
N THR A 240 7.64 10.08 2.75
CA THR A 240 8.39 11.33 2.55
C THR A 240 9.40 11.25 1.39
N SER A 241 9.42 10.16 0.63
CA SER A 241 10.42 9.95 -0.43
C SER A 241 10.13 10.80 -1.67
N PRO A 242 11.06 11.66 -2.12
CA PRO A 242 10.84 12.50 -3.30
C PRO A 242 10.98 11.72 -4.62
N VAL A 243 11.61 10.54 -4.59
CA VAL A 243 11.92 9.74 -5.79
C VAL A 243 10.81 8.75 -6.17
N ALA A 244 9.75 8.65 -5.36
CA ALA A 244 8.67 7.68 -5.54
C ALA A 244 7.29 8.31 -5.26
N PRO A 245 6.84 9.29 -6.06
CA PRO A 245 5.61 10.04 -5.80
C PRO A 245 4.35 9.17 -5.73
N SER A 246 4.22 8.18 -6.61
CA SER A 246 3.04 7.29 -6.64
C SER A 246 3.00 6.36 -5.42
N LEU A 247 4.18 5.93 -4.96
CA LEU A 247 4.33 5.13 -3.76
C LEU A 247 3.97 5.94 -2.52
N ARG A 248 4.51 7.17 -2.42
CA ARG A 248 4.19 8.11 -1.35
C ARG A 248 2.68 8.30 -1.22
N GLU A 249 2.04 8.63 -2.34
CA GLU A 249 0.62 8.86 -2.43
C GLU A 249 -0.17 7.62 -1.97
N GLY A 250 0.20 6.43 -2.46
CA GLY A 250 -0.45 5.18 -2.07
C GLY A 250 -0.30 4.84 -0.58
N ILE A 251 0.86 5.13 0.03
CA ILE A 251 1.11 4.88 1.46
C ILE A 251 0.31 5.86 2.32
N SER A 252 0.39 7.16 2.01
CA SER A 252 -0.33 8.19 2.76
C SER A 252 -1.84 7.98 2.69
N ALA A 253 -2.38 7.64 1.51
CA ALA A 253 -3.79 7.34 1.35
C ALA A 253 -4.20 6.09 2.15
N LEU A 254 -3.37 5.03 2.19
CA LEU A 254 -3.63 3.86 3.02
C LEU A 254 -3.66 4.22 4.51
N MET A 255 -2.69 4.98 4.99
CA MET A 255 -2.64 5.38 6.40
C MET A 255 -3.77 6.33 6.80
N PHE A 256 -4.20 7.20 5.88
CA PHE A 256 -5.37 8.06 6.07
C PHE A 256 -6.66 7.24 6.19
N GLU A 257 -6.85 6.25 5.29
CA GLU A 257 -8.01 5.35 5.36
C GLU A 257 -8.02 4.52 6.65
N LEU A 258 -6.86 3.98 7.07
CA LEU A 258 -6.69 3.27 8.34
C LEU A 258 -7.00 4.16 9.56
N SER A 259 -6.83 5.48 9.43
CA SER A 259 -7.16 6.46 10.46
C SER A 259 -8.60 6.95 10.35
N GLY A 260 -9.51 6.12 9.84
CA GLY A 260 -10.93 6.46 9.72
C GLY A 260 -11.27 7.49 8.64
N SER A 261 -10.31 7.83 7.76
CA SER A 261 -10.45 8.96 6.81
C SER A 261 -10.73 10.30 7.50
N ASP A 262 -10.25 10.45 8.73
CA ASP A 262 -10.33 11.70 9.50
C ASP A 262 -8.92 12.33 9.60
N ALA A 263 -8.84 13.63 9.33
CA ALA A 263 -7.55 14.35 9.33
C ALA A 263 -6.95 14.44 10.75
N THR A 264 -7.78 14.50 11.78
CA THR A 264 -7.36 14.59 13.19
C THR A 264 -6.75 13.27 13.63
N ASP A 265 -7.46 12.17 13.39
CA ASP A 265 -6.97 10.83 13.73
C ASP A 265 -5.74 10.45 12.89
N PHE A 266 -5.71 10.87 11.63
CA PHE A 266 -4.53 10.66 10.77
C PHE A 266 -3.29 11.39 11.32
N VAL A 267 -3.41 12.68 11.66
CA VAL A 267 -2.29 13.41 12.26
C VAL A 267 -1.88 12.82 13.61
N ARG A 268 -2.86 12.39 14.42
CA ARG A 268 -2.59 11.75 15.72
C ARG A 268 -1.78 10.47 15.57
N ASN A 269 -2.15 9.59 14.63
CA ASN A 269 -1.51 8.27 14.47
C ASN A 269 -0.15 8.35 13.76
N VAL A 270 -0.03 9.24 12.77
CA VAL A 270 1.14 9.28 11.86
C VAL A 270 2.10 10.42 12.18
N GLY A 271 1.63 11.44 12.90
CA GLY A 271 2.38 12.66 13.20
C GLY A 271 2.23 13.71 12.10
N TYR A 272 2.17 14.98 12.49
CA TYR A 272 1.93 16.10 11.58
C TYR A 272 2.96 16.18 10.45
N GLY A 273 4.26 15.98 10.74
CA GLY A 273 5.32 16.06 9.73
C GLY A 273 5.13 15.10 8.55
N PHE A 274 4.58 13.91 8.81
CA PHE A 274 4.28 12.91 7.77
C PHE A 274 2.92 13.16 7.11
N ALA A 275 1.94 13.68 7.85
CA ALA A 275 0.58 13.93 7.37
C ALA A 275 0.44 15.20 6.53
N ALA A 276 1.17 16.27 6.85
CA ALA A 276 0.97 17.61 6.30
C ALA A 276 1.06 17.65 4.77
N GLY A 277 2.04 16.95 4.19
CA GLY A 277 2.23 16.91 2.74
C GLY A 277 1.04 16.29 2.00
N PHE A 278 0.43 15.26 2.58
CA PHE A 278 -0.74 14.59 2.02
C PHE A 278 -2.03 15.40 2.20
N LEU A 279 -2.23 16.00 3.38
CA LEU A 279 -3.39 16.86 3.64
C LEU A 279 -3.39 18.07 2.70
N MET A 280 -2.23 18.71 2.50
CA MET A 280 -2.08 19.85 1.62
C MET A 280 -2.33 19.48 0.15
N SER A 281 -1.86 18.31 -0.31
CA SER A 281 -2.07 17.89 -1.71
C SER A 281 -3.51 17.49 -2.03
N HIS A 282 -4.33 17.23 -1.01
CA HIS A 282 -5.75 16.88 -1.13
C HIS A 282 -6.69 18.02 -0.73
N ASP A 283 -6.18 19.25 -0.58
CA ASP A 283 -6.94 20.42 -0.15
C ASP A 283 -7.72 20.20 1.16
N MET A 284 -7.20 19.35 2.04
CA MET A 284 -7.82 19.06 3.34
C MET A 284 -7.32 20.04 4.40
N PRO A 285 -8.21 20.58 5.25
CA PRO A 285 -7.81 21.49 6.31
C PRO A 285 -6.93 20.74 7.32
N VAL A 286 -5.79 21.35 7.68
CA VAL A 286 -4.97 20.88 8.79
C VAL A 286 -5.75 21.12 10.09
N PRO A 287 -6.03 20.08 10.89
CA PRO A 287 -6.75 20.22 12.16
C PRO A 287 -6.11 21.26 13.08
N GLU A 288 -6.94 22.05 13.79
CA GLU A 288 -6.42 23.03 14.75
C GLU A 288 -5.65 22.36 15.88
N THR A 289 -6.05 21.17 16.32
CA THR A 289 -5.31 20.35 17.29
C THR A 289 -3.88 20.03 16.85
N ALA A 290 -3.63 19.90 15.54
CA ALA A 290 -2.29 19.72 14.99
C ALA A 290 -1.47 21.01 15.04
N LYS A 291 -2.10 22.18 14.94
CA LYS A 291 -1.47 23.50 15.12
C LYS A 291 -1.26 23.82 16.61
N GLU A 292 -2.17 23.38 17.47
CA GLU A 292 -2.11 23.52 18.93
C GLU A 292 -1.08 22.58 19.57
N ALA A 293 -0.77 21.45 18.94
CA ALA A 293 0.37 20.59 19.29
C ALA A 293 1.72 21.35 19.25
N PHE A 294 1.84 22.39 18.41
CA PHE A 294 2.98 23.31 18.39
C PHE A 294 2.86 24.46 19.39
N SER A 295 1.69 24.64 20.01
CA SER A 295 1.33 25.84 20.77
C SER A 295 1.10 25.54 22.26
N THR A 296 1.98 24.79 22.94
CA THR A 296 2.06 24.59 24.43
C THR A 296 0.76 24.30 25.22
N SER A 297 -0.38 24.11 24.53
CA SER A 297 -1.73 24.09 25.07
C SER A 297 -2.23 22.67 24.90
N ALA A 298 -2.07 21.87 25.95
CA ALA A 298 -2.47 20.48 26.01
C ALA A 298 -3.99 20.33 25.80
N GLY A 299 -4.41 20.11 24.55
CA GLY A 299 -5.79 19.93 24.15
C GLY A 299 -5.99 18.71 23.26
N GLY A 300 -5.51 17.53 23.65
CA GLY A 300 -5.92 16.26 23.01
C GLY A 300 -4.81 15.25 22.67
N LEU A 301 -3.54 15.57 22.90
CA LEU A 301 -2.42 14.64 22.74
C LEU A 301 -2.00 14.06 24.09
N ASP A 302 -1.44 12.84 24.09
CA ASP A 302 -0.89 12.23 25.30
C ASP A 302 0.21 13.15 25.85
N PRO A 303 0.06 13.68 27.09
CA PRO A 303 1.03 14.61 27.67
C PRO A 303 2.43 14.01 27.84
N ASN A 304 2.57 12.69 27.72
CA ASN A 304 3.85 12.00 27.83
C ASN A 304 4.63 11.94 26.51
N LEU A 305 4.07 12.41 25.40
CA LEU A 305 4.69 12.38 24.07
C LEU A 305 5.11 13.77 23.60
N ASN A 306 6.27 13.84 22.96
CA ASN A 306 6.74 15.02 22.26
C ASN A 306 5.94 15.19 20.96
N PRO A 307 5.22 16.32 20.76
CA PRO A 307 4.38 16.54 19.59
C PRO A 307 5.16 16.67 18.27
N ILE A 308 6.47 16.93 18.33
CA ILE A 308 7.33 17.10 17.15
C ILE A 308 7.89 15.75 16.69
N THR A 309 8.48 14.99 17.63
CA THR A 309 9.15 13.72 17.34
C THR A 309 8.21 12.52 17.43
N GLY A 310 7.08 12.67 18.13
CA GLY A 310 6.22 11.58 18.56
C GLY A 310 6.92 10.61 19.51
N GLN A 311 8.04 11.01 20.13
CA GLN A 311 8.80 10.20 21.08
C GLN A 311 8.31 10.47 22.50
N ARG A 312 8.40 9.52 23.42
CA ARG A 312 8.13 9.77 24.83
C ARG A 312 9.22 10.65 25.43
N TRP A 313 8.83 11.64 26.23
CA TRP A 313 9.76 12.59 26.85
C TRP A 313 10.85 11.92 27.71
N ASP A 314 10.55 10.77 28.33
CA ASP A 314 11.51 10.02 29.13
C ASP A 314 12.49 9.16 28.32
N ALA A 315 12.17 8.88 27.05
CA ALA A 315 13.04 8.16 26.12
C ALA A 315 13.90 9.10 25.28
N GLU A 316 13.61 10.41 25.27
CA GLU A 316 14.43 11.38 24.56
C GLU A 316 15.84 11.45 25.18
N PRO A 317 16.90 11.46 24.35
CA PRO A 317 18.25 11.62 24.86
C PRO A 317 18.34 12.97 25.58
N GLN A 318 18.59 12.93 26.88
CA GLN A 318 18.89 14.14 27.64
C GLN A 318 20.17 14.73 27.09
N ASP A 319 20.17 16.03 26.82
CA ASP A 319 21.34 16.74 26.37
C ASP A 319 22.38 16.75 27.49
N GLY A 320 23.32 15.81 27.42
CA GLY A 320 24.47 15.69 28.32
C GLY A 320 25.67 16.52 27.85
N GLY A 321 25.46 17.41 26.88
CA GLY A 321 26.45 18.40 26.49
C GLY A 321 26.82 19.32 27.66
N PRO A 322 28.05 19.87 27.69
CA PRO A 322 28.35 20.97 28.61
C PRO A 322 27.36 22.11 28.35
N GLU A 323 26.90 22.76 29.42
CA GLU A 323 26.07 23.97 29.28
C GLU A 323 26.75 24.94 28.32
N MET A 324 26.05 25.31 27.24
CA MET A 324 26.59 26.22 26.24
C MET A 324 27.08 27.50 26.91
N THR A 325 28.28 27.93 26.53
CA THR A 325 28.82 29.21 27.00
C THR A 325 27.97 30.37 26.52
N GLU A 326 28.02 31.52 27.21
CA GLU A 326 27.22 32.70 26.88
C GLU A 326 27.47 33.17 25.43
N GLU A 327 28.72 33.11 24.97
CA GLU A 327 29.09 33.44 23.58
C GLU A 327 28.51 32.44 22.55
N GLU A 328 28.40 31.15 22.91
CA GLU A 328 27.77 30.14 22.05
C GLU A 328 26.26 30.34 21.98
N LYS A 329 25.61 30.67 23.10
CA LYS A 329 24.19 31.03 23.14
C LYS A 329 23.88 32.23 22.26
N GLU A 330 24.70 33.28 22.32
CA GLU A 330 24.56 34.47 21.45
C GLU A 330 24.69 34.10 19.97
N ARG A 331 25.70 33.30 19.60
CA ARG A 331 25.88 32.86 18.20
C ARG A 331 24.73 31.96 17.71
N GLU A 332 24.16 31.10 18.56
CA GLU A 332 22.99 30.32 18.20
C GLU A 332 21.73 31.19 18.07
N ALA A 333 21.55 32.18 18.94
CA ALA A 333 20.46 33.15 18.84
C ALA A 333 20.54 33.95 17.52
N GLU A 334 21.74 34.38 17.10
CA GLU A 334 21.95 35.03 15.81
C GLU A 334 21.60 34.11 14.63
N ARG A 335 22.01 32.83 14.69
CA ARG A 335 21.65 31.83 13.67
C ARG A 335 20.15 31.65 13.58
N LEU A 336 19.47 31.48 14.72
CA LEU A 336 18.02 31.34 14.78
C LEU A 336 17.31 32.58 14.23
N PHE A 337 17.79 33.77 14.59
CA PHE A 337 17.27 35.03 14.07
C PHE A 337 17.30 35.07 12.54
N ILE A 338 18.43 34.70 11.93
CA ILE A 338 18.57 34.63 10.46
C ILE A 338 17.63 33.57 9.86
N LEU A 339 17.46 32.41 10.50
CA LEU A 339 16.52 31.39 10.04
C LEU A 339 15.07 31.88 10.05
N PHE A 340 14.64 32.56 11.11
CA PHE A 340 13.29 33.13 11.20
C PHE A 340 13.06 34.24 10.16
N GLU A 341 14.04 35.13 9.95
CA GLU A 341 13.95 36.15 8.88
C GLU A 341 13.84 35.52 7.48
N ARG A 342 14.60 34.44 7.22
CA ARG A 342 14.49 33.70 5.96
C ARG A 342 13.15 33.00 5.81
N LEU A 343 12.62 32.40 6.88
CA LEU A 343 11.30 31.77 6.89
C LEU A 343 10.18 32.81 6.65
N LYS A 344 10.30 34.00 7.26
CA LYS A 344 9.38 35.11 7.03
C LYS A 344 9.44 35.59 5.57
N ALA A 345 10.64 35.65 4.99
CA ALA A 345 10.86 36.05 3.61
C ALA A 345 10.30 35.04 2.57
N THR A 346 10.14 33.76 2.91
CA THR A 346 9.51 32.79 1.99
C THR A 346 7.98 32.91 1.94
N GLY A 347 7.35 33.67 2.85
CA GLY A 347 5.92 33.99 2.81
C GLY A 347 4.97 32.82 3.08
N VAL A 348 5.50 31.67 3.51
CA VAL A 348 4.72 30.43 3.76
C VAL A 348 4.10 30.41 5.17
N VAL A 349 4.69 31.13 6.14
CA VAL A 349 4.20 31.22 7.52
C VAL A 349 4.47 32.62 8.07
N ASP A 350 3.47 33.30 8.63
CA ASP A 350 3.64 34.56 9.35
C ASP A 350 3.91 34.26 10.82
N VAL A 351 5.19 34.04 11.14
CA VAL A 351 5.66 33.75 12.51
C VAL A 351 6.35 34.99 13.06
N GLU A 352 5.86 35.53 14.17
CA GLU A 352 6.60 36.54 14.94
C GLU A 352 7.87 35.89 15.51
N ASN A 353 9.03 36.45 15.18
CA ASN A 353 10.31 35.91 15.65
C ASN A 353 10.36 36.02 17.19
N PRO A 354 10.46 34.91 17.93
CA PRO A 354 10.41 34.92 19.40
C PRO A 354 11.56 35.72 20.01
N VAL A 355 12.72 35.82 19.35
CA VAL A 355 13.84 36.66 19.76
C VAL A 355 13.46 38.15 19.66
N SER A 356 12.76 38.53 18.59
CA SER A 356 12.28 39.91 18.42
C SER A 356 11.17 40.27 19.40
N ALA A 357 10.29 39.33 19.74
CA ALA A 357 9.24 39.51 20.75
C ALA A 357 9.83 39.63 22.17
N ALA A 358 10.85 38.83 22.51
CA ALA A 358 11.59 38.93 23.77
C ALA A 358 12.33 40.29 23.91
N LEU A 359 12.92 40.78 22.81
CA LEU A 359 13.56 42.10 22.74
C LEU A 359 12.54 43.25 22.91
N GLN A 360 11.33 43.13 22.36
CA GLN A 360 10.29 44.15 22.48
C GLN A 360 9.62 44.18 23.86
N THR A 361 9.59 43.07 24.59
CA THR A 361 8.96 42.95 25.92
C THR A 361 9.89 43.29 27.09
N GLY A 362 11.18 43.54 26.84
CA GLY A 362 12.14 43.96 27.86
C GLY A 362 12.47 42.90 28.92
N ARG A 363 12.14 41.62 28.68
CA ARG A 363 12.36 40.50 29.62
C ARG A 363 13.65 39.72 29.34
N PHE A 364 14.78 40.41 29.23
CA PHE A 364 16.08 39.71 29.11
C PHE A 364 16.65 39.25 30.47
N GLU A 365 16.08 39.69 31.60
CA GLU A 365 16.60 39.37 32.94
C GLU A 365 16.03 38.10 33.60
N GLU A 366 15.09 37.38 32.98
CA GLU A 366 14.45 36.18 33.59
C GLU A 366 14.84 34.83 32.92
N LEU A 367 15.86 34.80 32.05
CA LEU A 367 16.44 33.57 31.50
C LEU A 367 17.85 33.26 32.03
N GLY A 368 18.11 33.66 33.28
CA GLY A 368 19.33 33.32 34.04
C GLY A 368 19.25 31.96 34.71
#